data_AF-A0A7V9D2Y3-F1
#
_entry.id   AF-A0A7V9D2Y3-F1
#
_cell.length_a   1.000
_cell.length_b   1.000
_cell.length_c   1.000
_cell.angle_alpha   90.00
_cell.angle_beta   90.00
_cell.angle_gamma   90.00
#
_symmetry.space_group_name_H-M   'P 1'
#
loop_
_entity.id
_entity.type
_entity.pdbx_description
1 polymer ?
#
loop_
_entity_poly.entity_id
_entity_poly.type
_entity_poly.pdbx_seq_one_letter_code
_entity_poly.pdbx_strand_id
1 'polypeptide(L)'
;DAHIEVYGDSKSVRVQYDTPYIRHLPTTLTVTQTVGEAYTEAVERPTYTDPYSRELEYFHEVVTTGGQPKTTPEDFKQDLQLFRMIIDSLSERSSDNIAHDTEPPKQEPTADFW
;
A
#
# COMPACT_ATOMS: atom_id res chain seq x y z
N ASP A 1 11.29 6.99 0.25
CA ASP A 1 11.68 5.58 0.37
C ASP A 1 10.42 4.81 0.73
N ALA A 2 9.94 3.97 -0.19
CA ALA A 2 8.69 3.24 -0.06
C ALA A 2 8.91 1.80 -0.55
N HIS A 3 8.35 0.82 0.14
CA HIS A 3 8.41 -0.57 -0.27
C HIS A 3 7.11 -1.28 0.03
N ILE A 4 6.90 -2.38 -0.67
CA ILE A 4 5.89 -3.39 -0.32
C ILE A 4 6.66 -4.66 0.03
N GLU A 5 6.37 -5.23 1.19
CA GLU A 5 6.95 -6.50 1.59
C GLU A 5 5.86 -7.49 1.98
N VAL A 6 6.01 -8.71 1.47
CA VAL A 6 5.12 -9.82 1.76
C VAL A 6 5.93 -10.88 2.52
N TYR A 7 5.44 -11.24 3.69
CA TYR A 7 6.03 -12.26 4.55
C TYR A 7 5.23 -13.55 4.45
N GLY A 8 5.94 -14.66 4.25
CA GLY A 8 5.47 -16.02 4.47
C GLY A 8 6.34 -16.73 5.50
N ASP A 9 5.96 -17.94 5.88
CA ASP A 9 6.52 -18.66 7.02
C ASP A 9 8.05 -18.82 6.97
N SER A 10 8.61 -19.04 5.78
CA SER A 10 10.06 -19.24 5.59
C SER A 10 10.66 -18.35 4.50
N LYS A 11 9.88 -17.40 3.97
CA LYS A 11 10.28 -16.56 2.84
C LYS A 11 9.64 -15.18 2.93
N SER A 12 10.42 -14.13 2.69
CA SER A 12 9.90 -12.78 2.46
C SER A 12 10.30 -12.28 1.07
N VAL A 13 9.45 -11.43 0.52
CA VAL A 13 9.64 -10.78 -0.77
C VAL A 13 9.39 -9.30 -0.60
N ARG A 14 10.41 -8.48 -0.83
CA ARG A 14 10.36 -7.02 -0.74
C ARG A 14 10.56 -6.40 -2.11
N VAL A 15 9.60 -5.59 -2.54
CA VAL A 15 9.72 -4.69 -3.69
C VAL A 15 10.02 -3.30 -3.18
N GLN A 16 11.20 -2.79 -3.50
CA GLN A 16 11.68 -1.48 -3.07
C GLN A 16 11.52 -0.45 -4.20
N TYR A 17 10.77 0.60 -3.92
CA TYR A 17 10.59 1.74 -4.81
C TYR A 17 11.51 2.88 -4.36
N ASP A 18 12.58 3.07 -5.13
CA ASP A 18 13.36 4.29 -5.05
C ASP A 18 12.52 5.49 -5.52
N THR A 19 12.92 6.71 -5.17
CA THR A 19 12.09 7.92 -5.35
C THR A 19 11.50 8.00 -6.76
N PRO A 20 10.16 7.88 -6.92
CA PRO A 20 9.52 7.61 -8.22
C PRO A 20 9.58 8.81 -9.18
N TYR A 21 10.10 9.95 -8.72
CA TYR A 21 10.27 11.17 -9.49
C TYR A 21 11.61 11.26 -10.22
N ILE A 22 12.55 10.34 -9.95
CA ILE A 22 13.84 10.27 -10.63
C ILE A 22 13.78 9.14 -11.64
N ARG A 23 13.88 9.50 -12.93
CA ARG A 23 13.94 8.52 -14.02
C ARG A 23 15.17 7.63 -13.86
N HIS A 24 15.02 6.36 -14.21
CA HIS A 24 16.10 5.36 -14.22
C HIS A 24 16.62 4.93 -12.84
N LEU A 25 15.94 5.26 -11.74
CA LEU A 25 16.21 4.57 -10.48
C LEU A 25 15.62 3.16 -10.54
N PRO A 26 16.44 2.12 -10.26
CA PRO A 26 16.01 0.75 -10.40
C PRO A 26 15.05 0.37 -9.27
N THR A 27 13.92 -0.26 -9.62
CA THR A 27 13.14 -1.02 -8.64
C THR A 27 13.89 -2.31 -8.31
N THR A 28 14.14 -2.57 -7.02
CA THR A 28 14.82 -3.79 -6.58
C THR A 28 13.82 -4.76 -5.95
N LEU A 29 14.00 -6.04 -6.25
CA LEU A 29 13.27 -7.14 -5.65
C LEU A 29 14.24 -7.90 -4.75
N THR A 30 14.05 -7.80 -3.43
CA THR A 30 14.79 -8.61 -2.48
C THR A 30 13.97 -9.82 -2.08
N VAL A 31 14.55 -11.00 -2.26
CA VAL A 31 13.95 -12.27 -1.85
C VAL A 31 14.82 -12.87 -0.75
N THR A 32 14.24 -13.02 0.42
CA THR A 32 14.87 -13.67 1.56
C THR A 32 14.17 -14.98 1.82
N GLN A 33 14.92 -16.08 1.94
CA GLN A 33 14.33 -17.39 2.22
C GLN A 33 15.23 -18.21 3.14
N THR A 34 14.58 -18.98 4.01
CA THR A 34 15.22 -20.01 4.84
C THR A 34 14.73 -21.38 4.38
N VAL A 35 15.65 -22.26 4.01
CA VAL A 35 15.36 -23.64 3.60
C VAL A 35 16.16 -24.57 4.49
N GLY A 36 15.50 -25.23 5.43
CA GLY A 36 16.17 -25.98 6.50
C GLY A 36 16.96 -25.04 7.40
N GLU A 37 18.27 -25.26 7.53
CA GLU A 37 19.19 -24.41 8.29
C GLU A 37 19.84 -23.30 7.42
N ALA A 38 19.59 -23.30 6.12
CA ALA A 38 20.24 -22.37 5.20
C ALA A 38 19.39 -21.11 4.99
N TYR A 39 19.95 -19.95 5.36
CA TYR A 39 19.44 -18.64 5.02
C TYR A 39 20.06 -18.16 3.70
N THR A 40 19.23 -17.67 2.78
CA THR A 40 19.68 -17.05 1.53
C THR A 40 18.93 -15.76 1.28
N GLU A 41 19.65 -14.77 0.76
CA GLU A 41 19.10 -13.49 0.32
C GLU A 41 19.59 -13.23 -1.10
N ALA A 42 18.65 -12.89 -1.98
CA ALA A 42 18.91 -12.56 -3.36
C ALA A 42 18.31 -11.19 -3.67
N VAL A 43 19.10 -10.31 -4.29
CA VAL A 43 18.63 -9.03 -4.80
C VAL A 43 18.55 -9.12 -6.31
N GLU A 44 17.34 -9.13 -6.83
CA GLU A 44 17.05 -9.12 -8.24
C GLU A 44 16.77 -7.71 -8.73
N ARG A 45 17.32 -7.40 -9.90
CA ARG A 45 17.06 -6.17 -10.65
C ARG A 45 16.47 -6.58 -11.99
N PRO A 46 15.16 -6.86 -12.04
CA PRO A 46 14.57 -7.52 -13.21
C PRO A 46 14.68 -6.69 -14.48
N THR A 47 14.76 -5.36 -14.37
CA THR A 47 14.97 -4.49 -15.52
C THR A 47 15.56 -3.12 -15.14
N TYR A 48 16.32 -2.54 -16.08
CA TYR A 48 16.72 -1.12 -16.04
C TYR A 48 15.70 -0.20 -16.72
N THR A 49 14.67 -0.79 -17.34
CA THR A 49 13.57 -0.06 -17.96
C THR A 49 12.64 0.46 -16.88
N ASP A 50 12.28 1.73 -16.99
CA ASP A 50 11.31 2.35 -16.09
C ASP A 50 9.92 1.67 -16.16
N PRO A 51 9.21 1.50 -15.03
CA PRO A 51 7.93 0.81 -15.00
C PRO A 51 6.85 1.47 -15.88
N TYR A 52 6.84 2.79 -16.05
CA TYR A 52 5.86 3.45 -16.92
C TYR A 52 6.10 3.13 -18.39
N SER A 53 7.38 2.96 -18.79
CA SER A 53 7.71 2.52 -20.15
C SER A 53 7.18 1.10 -20.40
N ARG A 54 7.36 0.19 -19.43
CA ARG A 54 6.83 -1.18 -19.52
C ARG A 54 5.30 -1.21 -19.57
N GLU A 55 4.64 -0.36 -18.79
CA GLU A 55 3.17 -0.26 -18.80
C GLU A 55 2.64 0.18 -20.17
N LEU A 56 3.26 1.19 -20.80
CA LEU A 56 2.86 1.66 -22.13
C LEU A 56 3.13 0.63 -23.23
N GLU A 57 4.27 -0.07 -23.17
CA GLU A 57 4.59 -1.18 -24.08
C GLU A 57 3.54 -2.29 -23.98
N TYR A 58 3.20 -2.70 -22.76
CA TYR A 58 2.16 -3.71 -22.51
C TYR A 58 0.78 -3.24 -22.97
N PHE A 59 0.41 -1.98 -22.69
CA PHE A 59 -0.85 -1.41 -23.18
C PHE A 59 -0.93 -1.42 -24.71
N HIS A 60 0.16 -1.02 -25.39
CA HIS A 60 0.24 -1.06 -26.84
C HIS A 60 0.04 -2.49 -27.38
N GLU A 61 0.69 -3.49 -26.77
CA GLU A 61 0.51 -4.91 -27.13
C GLU A 61 -0.95 -5.34 -27.00
N VAL A 62 -1.59 -5.07 -25.86
CA VAL A 62 -3.00 -5.41 -25.59
C VAL A 62 -3.91 -4.80 -26.64
N VAL A 63 -3.74 -3.50 -26.94
CA VAL A 63 -4.58 -2.78 -27.91
C VAL A 63 -4.38 -3.28 -29.34
N THR A 64 -3.15 -3.56 -29.74
CA THR A 64 -2.84 -3.97 -31.13
C THR A 64 -3.17 -5.42 -31.43
N THR A 65 -3.12 -6.29 -30.41
CA THR A 65 -3.43 -7.72 -30.54
C THR A 65 -4.88 -8.05 -30.20
N GLY A 66 -5.60 -7.14 -29.54
CA GLY A 66 -6.92 -7.41 -28.98
C GLY A 66 -6.88 -8.33 -27.75
N GLY A 67 -5.73 -8.40 -27.06
CA GLY A 67 -5.57 -9.17 -25.83
C GLY A 67 -6.42 -8.60 -24.68
N GLN A 68 -6.69 -9.43 -23.67
CA GLN A 68 -7.31 -8.95 -22.43
C GLN A 68 -6.22 -8.40 -21.51
N PRO A 69 -6.33 -7.14 -21.02
CA PRO A 69 -5.37 -6.61 -20.06
C PRO A 69 -5.45 -7.40 -18.75
N LYS A 70 -4.29 -7.58 -18.10
CA LYS A 70 -4.20 -8.25 -16.80
C LYS A 70 -5.06 -7.56 -15.74
N THR A 71 -5.07 -6.23 -15.74
CA THR A 71 -5.91 -5.37 -14.90
C THR A 71 -7.01 -4.77 -15.76
N THR A 72 -8.25 -5.20 -15.54
CA THR A 72 -9.39 -4.78 -16.35
C THR A 72 -10.09 -3.57 -15.71
N PRO A 73 -10.92 -2.80 -16.45
CA PRO A 73 -11.73 -1.75 -15.86
C PRO A 73 -12.67 -2.26 -14.75
N GLU A 74 -13.17 -3.48 -14.88
CA GLU A 74 -14.01 -4.16 -13.88
C GLU A 74 -13.22 -4.51 -12.62
N ASP A 75 -11.97 -4.93 -12.78
CA ASP A 75 -11.04 -5.18 -11.69
C ASP A 75 -10.77 -3.89 -10.90
N PHE A 76 -10.45 -2.79 -11.60
CA PHE A 76 -10.21 -1.49 -10.98
C PHE A 76 -11.40 -0.94 -10.19
N LYS A 77 -12.64 -1.28 -10.57
CA LYS A 77 -13.83 -0.89 -9.78
C LYS A 77 -13.81 -1.51 -8.38
N GLN A 78 -13.23 -2.70 -8.22
CA GLN A 78 -13.10 -3.34 -6.90
C GLN A 78 -12.10 -2.57 -6.02
N ASP A 79 -11.04 -2.01 -6.59
CA ASP A 79 -10.11 -1.13 -5.86
C ASP A 79 -10.82 0.11 -5.31
N LEU A 80 -11.70 0.73 -6.11
CA LEU A 80 -12.50 1.89 -5.66
C LEU A 80 -13.45 1.52 -4.51
N GLN A 81 -14.00 0.31 -4.52
CA GLN A 81 -14.82 -0.18 -3.41
C GLN A 81 -13.98 -0.37 -2.15
N LEU A 82 -12.78 -0.95 -2.27
CA LEU A 82 -11.86 -1.11 -1.15
C LEU A 82 -11.44 0.25 -0.56
N PHE A 83 -11.15 1.24 -1.40
CA PHE A 83 -10.83 2.60 -0.93
C PHE A 83 -11.98 3.20 -0.15
N ARG A 84 -13.21 3.03 -0.62
CA ARG A 84 -14.40 3.46 0.12
C ARG A 84 -14.49 2.77 1.48
N MET A 85 -14.33 1.44 1.54
CA MET A 85 -14.37 0.70 2.81
C MET A 85 -13.35 1.23 3.83
N ILE A 86 -12.13 1.55 3.37
CA ILE A 86 -11.08 2.12 4.21
C ILE A 86 -11.48 3.51 4.71
N ILE A 87 -11.98 4.39 3.83
CA ILE A 87 -12.41 5.75 4.18
C ILE A 87 -13.56 5.72 5.19
N ASP A 88 -14.58 4.89 4.93
CA ASP A 88 -15.74 4.74 5.79
C ASP A 88 -15.29 4.27 7.20
N SER A 89 -14.43 3.25 7.27
CA SER A 89 -13.86 2.76 8.55
C SER A 89 -13.07 3.82 9.32
N LEU A 90 -12.34 4.68 8.61
CA LEU A 90 -11.60 5.78 9.24
C LEU A 90 -12.53 6.89 9.76
N SER A 91 -13.62 7.17 9.05
CA SER A 91 -14.64 8.16 9.45
C SER A 91 -15.43 7.72 10.67
N GLU A 92 -15.84 6.45 10.73
CA GLU A 92 -16.53 5.86 11.89
C GLU A 92 -15.66 5.95 13.15
N ARG A 93 -14.38 5.54 13.06
CA ARG A 93 -13.44 5.63 14.19
C ARG A 93 -13.19 7.07 14.65
N SER A 94 -13.23 8.03 13.73
CA SER A 94 -13.11 9.46 14.07
C SER A 94 -14.34 9.98 14.83
N SER A 95 -15.53 9.44 14.52
CA SER A 95 -16.78 9.79 15.19
C SER A 95 -16.87 9.16 16.59
N ASP A 96 -16.40 7.92 16.74
CA ASP A 96 -16.32 7.24 18.05
C ASP A 96 -15.31 7.89 19.00
N ASN A 97 -14.17 8.37 18.48
CA ASN A 97 -13.17 9.07 19.29
C ASN A 97 -13.65 10.43 19.81
N ILE A 98 -14.53 11.13 19.07
CA ILE A 98 -15.13 12.40 19.52
C ILE A 98 -16.14 12.17 20.66
N ALA A 99 -16.85 11.04 20.65
CA ALA A 99 -17.79 10.69 21.72
C ALA A 99 -17.09 10.34 23.05
N HIS A 100 -15.83 9.88 23.02
CA HIS A 100 -15.07 9.53 24.22
C HIS A 100 -14.44 10.74 24.94
N ASP A 101 -14.30 11.88 24.26
CA ASP A 101 -13.64 13.09 24.77
C ASP A 101 -14.63 14.12 25.36
N THR A 102 -15.93 13.78 25.39
CA THR A 102 -16.99 14.61 25.99
C THR A 102 -17.30 14.18 27.42
N GLU A 103 -16.31 14.24 28.31
CA GLU A 103 -16.59 14.21 29.74
C GLU A 103 -17.35 15.51 30.10
N PRO A 104 -18.51 15.46 30.79
CA PRO A 104 -19.27 16.66 31.10
C PRO A 104 -18.41 17.60 31.97
N PRO A 105 -18.51 18.93 31.77
CA PRO A 105 -17.70 19.87 32.52
C PRO A 105 -17.92 19.65 34.01
N LYS A 106 -16.83 19.45 34.77
CA LYS A 106 -16.88 19.34 36.22
C LYS A 106 -17.57 20.59 36.75
N GLN A 107 -18.68 20.39 37.45
CA GLN A 107 -19.36 21.48 38.14
C GLN A 107 -18.35 22.09 39.12
N GLU A 108 -17.91 23.31 38.85
CA GLU A 108 -17.10 24.07 39.80
C GLU A 108 -17.94 24.27 41.07
N PRO A 109 -17.34 24.09 42.27
CA PRO A 109 -18.06 24.34 43.50
C PRO A 109 -18.46 25.81 43.52
N THR A 110 -19.76 26.08 43.46
CA THR A 110 -20.31 27.40 43.74
C THR A 110 -19.84 27.78 45.14
N ALA A 111 -18.92 28.74 45.21
CA ALA A 111 -18.52 29.33 46.46
C ALA A 111 -19.75 30.05 47.03
N ASP A 112 -20.34 29.47 48.07
CA ASP A 112 -21.34 30.12 48.89
C ASP A 112 -20.69 31.37 49.51
N PHE A 113 -21.00 32.52 48.90
CA PHE A 113 -20.68 33.84 49.42
C PHE A 113 -21.49 34.06 50.71
N TRP A 114 -20.80 34.17 51.84
CA TRP A 114 -21.32 34.85 53.03
C TRP A 114 -21.31 36.37 52.81
#